data_AF-A0A563EPK2-F1
#
_entry.id   AF-A0A563EPK2-F1
#
_cell.length_a   1.000
_cell.length_b   1.000
_cell.length_c   1.000
_cell.angle_alpha   90.00
_cell.angle_beta   90.00
_cell.angle_gamma   90.00
#
_symmetry.space_group_name_H-M   'P 1'
#
loop_
_entity.id
_entity.type
_entity.pdbx_description
1 polymer ?
#
loop_
_entity_poly.entity_id
_entity_poly.type
_entity_poly.pdbx_seq_one_letter_code
_entity_poly.pdbx_strand_id
1 'polypeptide(L)'
;MEIGTRHDDVAAYVLGVLGREDAEGFEQHLARCGQCQLELDEFRSFTPLLRDPSARAALSMSARQPVCKVTRSILYVAAGFVVAIAAVLSVVQSLAGGPGEPVEVSSVDQAGGIGYQQASLFEHV
;
A
#
# COMPACT_ATOMS: atom_id res chain seq x y z
N MET A 1 -8.32 1.17 -5.65
CA MET A 1 -8.43 2.05 -4.48
C MET A 1 -9.13 1.21 -3.43
N GLU A 2 -8.34 0.46 -2.65
CA GLU A 2 -8.87 -0.41 -1.60
C GLU A 2 -9.30 0.49 -0.44
N ILE A 3 -10.61 0.54 -0.23
CA ILE A 3 -11.21 1.10 0.96
C ILE A 3 -10.89 0.08 2.06
N GLY A 4 -9.94 0.43 2.95
CA GLY A 4 -9.76 -0.25 4.22
C GLY A 4 -11.11 -0.43 4.90
N THR A 5 -11.26 -1.41 5.78
CA THR A 5 -12.57 -1.69 6.38
C THR A 5 -13.23 -0.39 6.85
N ARG A 6 -14.48 -0.09 6.46
CA ARG A 6 -15.15 1.22 6.67
C ARG A 6 -15.11 1.79 8.11
N HIS A 7 -14.62 0.99 9.06
CA HIS A 7 -14.33 1.34 10.44
C HIS A 7 -13.04 2.19 10.57
N ASP A 8 -12.05 1.99 9.70
CA ASP A 8 -10.78 2.73 9.67
C ASP A 8 -10.97 4.22 9.32
N ASP A 9 -12.11 4.59 8.72
CA ASP A 9 -12.43 5.95 8.29
C ASP A 9 -12.96 6.87 9.40
N VAL A 10 -13.26 6.33 10.60
CA VAL A 10 -13.84 7.10 11.72
C VAL A 10 -12.96 8.30 12.09
N ALA A 11 -11.64 8.07 12.22
CA ALA A 11 -10.70 9.13 12.58
C ALA A 11 -10.61 10.21 11.49
N ALA A 12 -10.58 9.79 10.21
CA ALA A 12 -10.55 10.70 9.08
C ALA A 12 -11.81 11.57 8.99
N TYR A 13 -12.97 10.97 9.27
CA TYR A 13 -14.26 11.66 9.33
C TYR A 13 -14.29 12.70 10.46
N VAL A 14 -13.88 12.34 11.67
CA VAL A 14 -13.85 13.26 12.83
C VAL A 14 -12.90 14.44 12.62
N LEU A 15 -11.73 14.17 12.04
CA LEU A 15 -10.74 15.21 11.73
C LEU A 15 -11.13 16.07 10.52
N GLY A 16 -12.17 15.69 9.77
CA GLY A 16 -12.65 16.40 8.59
C GLY A 16 -11.67 16.32 7.41
N VAL A 17 -10.83 15.29 7.36
CA VAL A 17 -9.86 15.07 6.26
C VAL A 17 -10.36 14.05 5.23
N LEU A 18 -11.49 13.39 5.53
CA LEU A 18 -12.14 12.46 4.61
C LEU A 18 -12.73 13.22 3.42
N GLY A 19 -12.57 12.66 2.22
CA GLY A 19 -13.16 13.21 0.99
C GLY A 19 -14.69 13.26 1.08
N ARG A 20 -15.32 14.12 0.30
CA ARG A 20 -16.77 14.32 0.36
C ARG A 20 -17.56 13.08 -0.06
N GLU A 21 -17.15 12.41 -1.15
CA GLU A 21 -17.78 11.15 -1.58
C GLU A 21 -17.66 10.04 -0.51
N ASP A 22 -16.50 9.95 0.14
CA ASP A 22 -16.23 8.95 1.16
C ASP A 22 -17.00 9.26 2.45
N ALA A 23 -17.14 10.55 2.80
CA ALA A 23 -17.94 10.99 3.95
C ALA A 23 -19.43 10.62 3.78
N GLU A 24 -20.02 10.82 2.60
CA GLU A 24 -21.40 10.42 2.33
C GLU A 24 -21.60 8.90 2.45
N GLY A 25 -20.62 8.11 2.01
CA GLY A 25 -20.63 6.65 2.17
C GLY A 25 -20.48 6.23 3.64
N PHE A 26 -19.62 6.92 4.38
CA PHE A 26 -19.39 6.68 5.81
C PHE A 26 -20.60 7.04 6.66
N GLU A 27 -21.30 8.14 6.38
CA GLU A 27 -22.53 8.53 7.10
C GLU A 27 -23.64 7.49 6.98
N GLN A 28 -23.80 6.90 5.79
CA GLN A 28 -24.74 5.81 5.58
C GLN A 28 -24.37 4.56 6.38
N HIS A 29 -23.07 4.27 6.53
CA HIS A 29 -22.58 3.17 7.37
C HIS A 29 -22.77 3.47 8.86
N LEU A 30 -22.44 4.70 9.29
CA LEU A 30 -22.56 5.19 10.66
C LEU A 30 -23.99 5.05 11.19
N ALA A 31 -24.98 5.32 10.35
CA ALA A 31 -26.40 5.14 10.70
C ALA A 31 -26.79 3.69 11.03
N ARG A 32 -26.00 2.68 10.61
CA ARG A 32 -26.31 1.25 10.77
C ARG A 32 -25.34 0.49 11.65
N CYS A 33 -24.20 1.08 12.02
CA CYS A 33 -23.14 0.42 12.79
C CYS A 33 -22.97 1.07 14.18
N GLY A 34 -23.39 0.37 15.23
CA GLY A 34 -23.25 0.86 16.61
C GLY A 34 -21.78 0.95 17.08
N GLN A 35 -20.90 0.11 16.54
CA GLN A 35 -19.47 0.17 16.85
C GLN A 35 -18.85 1.47 16.34
N CYS A 36 -19.12 1.84 15.09
CA CYS A 36 -18.62 3.09 14.52
C CYS A 36 -19.20 4.32 15.23
N GLN A 37 -20.43 4.25 15.76
CA GLN A 37 -21.00 5.31 16.59
C GLN A 37 -20.26 5.46 17.92
N LEU A 38 -19.90 4.35 18.56
CA LEU A 38 -19.13 4.35 19.80
C LEU A 38 -17.70 4.88 19.59
N GLU A 39 -17.02 4.38 18.56
CA GLU A 39 -15.67 4.87 18.19
C GLU A 39 -15.71 6.36 17.83
N LEU A 40 -16.76 6.82 17.13
CA LEU A 40 -16.94 8.24 16.81
C LEU A 40 -17.04 9.12 18.06
N ASP A 41 -17.79 8.66 19.07
CA ASP A 41 -17.92 9.38 20.35
C ASP A 41 -16.58 9.43 21.11
N GLU A 42 -15.87 8.32 21.15
CA GLU A 42 -14.53 8.23 21.74
C GLU A 42 -13.57 9.23 21.05
N PHE A 43 -13.49 9.22 19.72
CA PHE A 43 -12.64 10.16 18.97
C PHE A 43 -13.05 11.62 19.14
N ARG A 44 -14.36 11.91 19.29
CA ARG A 44 -14.85 13.28 19.57
C ARG A 44 -14.31 13.82 20.88
N SER A 45 -14.11 12.97 21.89
CA SER A 45 -13.52 13.38 23.17
C SER A 45 -12.06 13.88 23.03
N PHE A 46 -11.31 13.32 22.08
CA PHE A 46 -9.91 13.70 21.80
C PHE A 46 -9.79 14.84 20.77
N THR A 47 -10.84 15.11 20.00
CA THR A 47 -10.82 16.13 18.93
C THR A 47 -10.42 17.53 19.40
N PRO A 48 -10.83 18.03 20.58
CA PRO A 48 -10.38 19.33 21.08
C PRO A 48 -8.86 19.40 21.26
N LEU A 49 -8.24 18.32 21.73
CA LEU A 49 -6.79 18.22 21.91
C LEU A 49 -6.06 18.19 20.56
N LEU A 50 -6.64 17.50 19.57
CA LEU A 50 -6.08 17.41 18.22
C LEU A 50 -6.32 18.66 17.38
N ARG A 51 -7.34 19.47 17.68
CA ARG A 51 -7.63 20.73 17.00
C ARG A 51 -6.78 21.88 17.53
N ASP A 52 -6.27 21.74 18.76
CA ASP A 52 -5.40 22.73 19.36
C ASP A 52 -4.15 22.95 18.49
N PRO A 53 -3.91 24.18 17.99
CA PRO A 53 -2.81 24.44 17.07
C PRO A 53 -1.44 24.27 17.74
N SER A 54 -1.33 24.41 19.06
CA SER A 54 -0.07 24.22 19.78
C SER A 54 0.24 22.73 19.98
N ALA A 55 -0.78 21.91 20.28
CA ALA A 55 -0.67 20.46 20.30
C ALA A 55 -0.33 19.90 18.92
N ARG A 56 -0.96 20.43 17.86
CA ARG A 56 -0.61 20.10 16.48
C ARG A 56 0.80 20.55 16.12
N ALA A 57 1.25 21.71 16.59
CA ALA A 57 2.62 22.15 16.37
C ALA A 57 3.63 21.20 17.05
N ALA A 58 3.36 20.80 18.30
CA ALA A 58 4.16 19.83 19.03
C ALA A 58 4.18 18.45 18.33
N LEU A 59 3.02 17.96 17.88
CA LEU A 59 2.91 16.74 17.09
C LEU A 59 3.57 16.90 15.73
N SER A 60 3.50 18.05 15.04
CA SER A 60 4.15 18.28 13.75
C SER A 60 5.68 18.29 13.88
N MET A 61 6.19 18.77 15.01
CA MET A 61 7.60 18.72 15.34
C MET A 61 8.06 17.28 15.58
N SER A 62 7.15 16.42 16.06
CA SER A 62 7.35 14.97 16.20
C SER A 62 7.02 14.16 14.93
N ALA A 63 6.11 14.61 14.08
CA ALA A 63 5.62 13.94 12.87
C ALA A 63 6.43 14.31 11.62
N ARG A 64 7.23 15.39 11.70
CA ARG A 64 8.51 15.45 10.99
C ARG A 64 9.50 14.48 11.64
N GLN A 65 9.13 13.22 11.82
CA GLN A 65 10.16 12.20 11.72
C GLN A 65 10.59 12.28 10.25
N PRO A 66 11.80 12.78 9.92
CA PRO A 66 12.34 12.47 8.62
C PRO A 66 12.34 10.95 8.58
N VAL A 67 11.59 10.34 7.67
CA VAL A 67 11.74 8.91 7.34
C VAL A 67 13.23 8.63 7.43
N CYS A 68 13.61 7.85 8.46
CA CYS A 68 14.99 7.82 8.95
C CYS A 68 15.91 7.74 7.75
N LYS A 69 17.00 8.53 7.70
CA LYS A 69 17.94 8.57 6.56
C LYS A 69 18.21 7.18 5.95
N VAL A 70 18.22 6.15 6.81
CA VAL A 70 18.20 4.72 6.50
C VAL A 70 17.20 4.31 5.40
N THR A 71 15.91 4.65 5.46
CA THR A 71 14.90 4.26 4.44
C THR A 71 15.22 4.85 3.06
N ARG A 72 15.67 6.09 3.03
CA ARG A 72 16.13 6.75 1.80
C ARG A 72 17.44 6.14 1.28
N SER A 73 18.36 5.77 2.18
CA SER A 73 19.59 5.03 1.81
C SER A 73 19.30 3.64 1.24
N ILE A 74 18.37 2.88 1.84
CA ILE A 74 17.95 1.56 1.34
C ILE A 74 17.40 1.67 -0.08
N LEU A 75 16.58 2.68 -0.35
CA LEU A 75 16.05 2.93 -1.70
C LEU A 75 17.17 3.20 -2.72
N TYR A 76 18.18 4.01 -2.35
CA TYR A 76 19.33 4.27 -3.23
C TYR A 76 20.21 3.03 -3.43
N VAL A 77 20.39 2.19 -2.40
CA VAL A 77 21.13 0.92 -2.52
C VAL A 77 20.41 -0.03 -3.48
N ALA A 78 19.09 -0.16 -3.36
CA ALA A 78 18.29 -0.98 -4.26
C ALA A 78 18.35 -0.47 -5.70
N ALA A 79 18.16 0.84 -5.91
CA ALA A 79 18.27 1.45 -7.24
C ALA A 79 19.67 1.30 -7.85
N GLY A 80 20.72 1.49 -7.04
CA GLY A 80 22.11 1.33 -7.47
C GLY A 80 22.44 -0.11 -7.87
N PHE A 81 21.92 -1.11 -7.13
CA PHE A 81 22.12 -2.52 -7.46
C PHE A 81 21.51 -2.90 -8.81
N VAL A 82 20.30 -2.42 -9.11
CA VAL A 82 19.64 -2.65 -10.41
C VAL A 82 20.45 -2.05 -11.56
N VAL A 83 20.93 -0.81 -11.40
CA VAL A 83 21.76 -0.14 -12.41
C VAL A 83 23.09 -0.87 -12.61
N ALA A 84 23.73 -1.34 -11.53
CA ALA A 84 24.96 -2.11 -11.62
C ALA A 84 24.77 -3.44 -12.35
N ILE A 85 23.69 -4.18 -12.06
CA ILE A 85 23.35 -5.41 -12.78
C ILE A 85 23.14 -5.13 -14.26
N ALA A 86 22.34 -4.12 -14.61
CA ALA A 86 22.08 -3.76 -15.99
C ALA A 86 23.37 -3.42 -16.76
N ALA A 87 24.28 -2.66 -16.15
CA ALA A 87 25.57 -2.30 -16.74
C ALA A 87 26.45 -3.53 -16.99
N VAL A 88 26.54 -4.45 -16.02
CA VAL A 88 27.32 -5.70 -16.18
C VAL A 88 26.73 -6.56 -17.29
N LEU A 89 25.40 -6.74 -17.32
CA LEU A 89 24.74 -7.51 -18.38
C LEU A 89 24.96 -6.90 -19.77
N SER A 90 24.99 -5.57 -19.89
CA SER A 90 25.35 -4.90 -21.16
C SER A 90 26.77 -5.25 -21.60
N VAL A 91 27.75 -5.20 -20.70
CA VAL A 91 29.15 -5.54 -21.04
C VAL A 91 29.28 -7.00 -21.44
N VAL A 92 28.66 -7.92 -20.70
CA VAL A 92 28.68 -9.36 -21.01
C VAL A 92 28.07 -9.61 -22.40
N GLN A 93 26.94 -8.99 -22.73
CA GLN A 93 26.32 -9.12 -24.06
C GLN A 93 27.20 -8.53 -25.17
N SER A 94 27.89 -7.41 -24.94
CA SER A 94 28.84 -6.87 -25.92
C SER A 94 30.04 -7.78 -26.16
N LEU A 95 30.52 -8.48 -25.13
CA LEU A 95 31.63 -9.43 -25.25
C LEU A 95 31.18 -10.80 -25.80
N ALA A 96 29.95 -11.21 -25.49
CA ALA A 96 29.34 -12.44 -26.00
C ALA A 96 28.73 -12.28 -27.40
N GLY A 97 28.55 -11.03 -27.86
CA GLY A 97 28.03 -10.68 -29.18
C GLY A 97 29.03 -10.92 -30.31
N GLY A 98 29.45 -12.17 -30.50
CA GLY A 98 29.71 -12.67 -31.85
C GLY A 98 28.39 -12.77 -32.62
N PRO A 99 28.39 -12.66 -33.96
CA PRO A 99 27.17 -12.68 -34.76
C PRO A 99 26.54 -14.07 -34.69
N GLY A 100 25.60 -14.24 -33.76
CA GLY A 100 24.73 -15.41 -33.68
C GLY A 100 23.31 -14.94 -33.91
N GLU A 101 22.81 -15.27 -35.10
CA GLU A 101 21.42 -15.51 -35.49
C GLU A 101 20.33 -14.98 -34.53
N PRO A 102 19.34 -14.19 -34.99
CA PRO A 102 18.16 -13.89 -34.19
C PRO A 102 17.50 -15.23 -33.83
N VAL A 103 17.64 -15.65 -32.56
CA VAL A 103 16.86 -16.74 -32.00
C VAL A 103 15.41 -16.26 -32.08
N GLU A 104 14.71 -16.80 -33.10
CA GLU A 104 13.26 -16.79 -33.18
C GLU A 104 12.76 -17.25 -31.82
N VAL A 105 12.18 -16.31 -31.08
CA VAL A 105 11.32 -16.61 -29.94
C VAL A 105 10.10 -17.34 -30.49
N SER A 106 10.26 -18.65 -30.72
CA SER A 106 9.13 -19.55 -30.91
C SER A 106 8.22 -19.33 -29.72
N SER A 107 7.07 -18.75 -30.01
CA SER A 107 5.92 -18.72 -29.14
C SER A 107 5.71 -20.12 -28.57
N VAL A 108 6.04 -20.32 -27.31
CA VAL A 108 5.45 -21.42 -26.52
C VAL A 108 4.01 -21.00 -26.27
N ASP A 109 3.20 -21.20 -27.30
CA ASP A 109 1.83 -21.64 -27.15
C ASP A 109 1.93 -23.12 -26.78
N GLN A 110 1.98 -23.43 -25.49
CA GLN A 110 1.72 -24.78 -24.99
C GLN A 110 0.96 -24.64 -23.69
N ALA A 111 -0.35 -24.79 -23.85
CA ALA A 111 -1.30 -25.14 -22.81
C ALA A 111 -0.73 -26.23 -21.89
N GLY A 112 -0.44 -25.84 -20.65
CA GLY A 112 -0.22 -26.72 -19.51
C GLY A 112 -1.22 -26.34 -18.43
N GLY A 113 -2.42 -26.92 -18.50
CA GLY A 113 -3.48 -26.65 -17.55
C GLY A 113 -3.06 -27.01 -16.14
N ILE A 114 -2.97 -26.00 -15.26
CA ILE A 114 -3.12 -26.21 -13.83
C ILE A 114 -4.62 -26.19 -13.52
N GLY A 115 -5.22 -27.38 -13.58
CA GLY A 115 -6.50 -27.60 -12.95
C GLY A 115 -6.34 -27.36 -11.46
N TYR A 116 -6.86 -26.24 -10.95
CA TYR A 116 -7.21 -26.15 -9.54
C TYR A 116 -8.43 -27.04 -9.34
N GLN A 117 -8.17 -28.33 -9.08
CA GLN A 117 -9.14 -29.20 -8.44
C GLN A 117 -9.38 -28.61 -7.06
N GLN A 118 -10.45 -27.84 -6.95
CA GLN A 118 -11.06 -27.43 -5.70
C GLN A 118 -11.45 -28.71 -4.96
N ALA A 119 -10.51 -29.25 -4.18
CA ALA A 119 -10.81 -30.25 -3.19
C ALA A 119 -11.60 -29.54 -2.09
N SER A 120 -12.91 -29.57 -2.27
CA SER A 120 -13.89 -29.58 -1.19
C SER A 120 -13.35 -30.46 -0.08
N LEU A 121 -12.98 -29.86 1.05
CA LEU A 121 -12.89 -30.58 2.29
C LEU A 121 -13.57 -29.73 3.37
N PHE A 122 -14.90 -29.81 3.28
CA PHE A 122 -15.76 -29.78 4.46
C PHE A 122 -15.27 -30.90 5.40
N GLU A 123 -14.58 -30.54 6.48
CA GLU A 123 -14.63 -31.30 7.73
C GLU A 123 -15.08 -30.32 8.83
N HIS A 124 -16.38 -30.29 9.05
CA HIS A 124 -17.01 -29.91 10.32
C HIS A 124 -17.97 -31.04 10.67
N VAL A 125 -17.47 -31.95 11.52
CA VAL A 125 -18.25 -32.69 12.51
C VAL A 125 -17.98 -32.04 13.85
#